data_AF-A0A202DLN4-F1
#
_entry.id   AF-A0A202DLN4-F1
#
_cell.length_a   1.000
_cell.length_b   1.000
_cell.length_c   1.000
_cell.angle_alpha   90.00
_cell.angle_beta   90.00
_cell.angle_gamma   90.00
#
_symmetry.space_group_name_H-M   'P 1'
#
loop_
_entity.id
_entity.type
_entity.pdbx_description
1 polymer ?
#
loop_
_entity_poly.entity_id
_entity_poly.type
_entity_poly.pdbx_seq_one_letter_code
_entity_poly.pdbx_strand_id
1 'polypeptide(L)'
;MICVPRKRVLFWGLFYLGVCFSTCWGATQTDSKSVGEISAGFLQVPLSARIAALGANQAALKGSVDTFTSNPATLSYLDIPQLQLAHNQSLIDTRYNTVILGLPWKKSVWGM
;
A
#
# COMPACT_ATOMS: atom_id res chain seq x y z
N MET A 1 -43.86 42.47 -7.36
CA MET A 1 -44.08 41.32 -8.27
C MET A 1 -42.91 41.28 -9.25
N ILE A 2 -41.90 40.46 -9.00
CA ILE A 2 -40.64 40.46 -9.76
C ILE A 2 -40.76 39.41 -10.87
N CYS A 3 -40.85 39.86 -12.12
CA CYS A 3 -40.98 39.00 -13.29
C CYS A 3 -39.58 38.52 -13.72
N VAL A 4 -39.22 37.29 -13.35
CA VAL A 4 -37.92 36.70 -13.71
C VAL A 4 -37.97 36.23 -15.18
N PRO A 5 -37.01 36.63 -16.04
CA PRO A 5 -37.04 36.28 -17.45
C PRO A 5 -36.84 34.77 -17.66
N ARG A 6 -37.82 34.15 -18.33
CA ARG A 6 -37.96 32.70 -18.59
C ARG A 6 -36.70 32.03 -19.19
N LYS A 7 -35.83 32.79 -19.86
CA LYS A 7 -34.58 32.28 -20.45
C LYS A 7 -33.47 31.99 -19.43
N ARG A 8 -33.49 32.63 -18.25
CA ARG A 8 -32.48 32.37 -17.21
C ARG A 8 -32.72 31.05 -16.47
N VAL A 9 -33.98 30.63 -16.29
CA VAL A 9 -34.33 29.39 -15.57
C VAL A 9 -33.83 28.13 -16.30
N LEU A 10 -33.89 28.14 -17.64
CA LEU A 10 -33.45 27.02 -18.47
C LEU A 10 -31.93 26.79 -18.42
N PHE A 11 -31.15 27.87 -18.32
CA PHE A 11 -29.69 27.79 -18.26
C PHE A 11 -29.19 27.23 -16.92
N TRP A 12 -29.82 27.62 -15.81
CA TRP A 12 -29.51 27.06 -14.49
C TRP A 12 -29.95 25.59 -14.36
N GLY A 13 -31.10 25.22 -14.95
CA GLY A 13 -31.56 23.82 -14.95
C GLY A 13 -30.61 22.87 -15.68
N LEU A 14 -30.09 23.27 -16.85
CA LEU A 14 -29.11 22.49 -17.60
C LEU A 14 -27.76 22.36 -16.88
N PHE A 15 -27.32 23.40 -16.16
CA PHE A 15 -26.08 23.35 -15.39
C PHE A 15 -26.19 22.36 -14.20
N TYR A 16 -27.32 22.35 -13.50
CA TYR A 16 -27.56 21.38 -12.41
C TYR A 16 -27.66 19.94 -12.91
N LEU A 17 -28.25 19.70 -14.07
CA LEU A 17 -28.37 18.37 -14.66
C LEU A 17 -27.02 17.81 -15.13
N GLY A 18 -26.12 18.67 -15.61
CA GLY A 18 -24.76 18.29 -16.00
C GLY A 18 -23.86 17.92 -14.82
N VAL A 19 -23.96 18.64 -13.69
CA VAL A 19 -23.13 18.36 -12.50
C VAL A 19 -23.51 17.03 -11.84
N CYS A 20 -24.79 16.64 -11.85
CA CYS A 20 -25.22 15.33 -11.33
C CYS A 20 -24.69 14.14 -12.13
N PHE A 21 -24.44 14.30 -13.44
CA PHE A 21 -23.95 13.19 -14.27
C PHE A 21 -22.45 12.91 -14.08
N SER A 22 -21.68 13.91 -13.66
CA SER A 22 -20.23 13.78 -13.44
C SER A 22 -19.87 13.01 -12.17
N THR A 23 -20.78 12.91 -11.20
CA THR A 23 -20.54 12.23 -9.92
C THR A 23 -20.88 10.74 -9.92
N CYS A 24 -21.50 10.23 -11.00
CA CYS A 24 -21.88 8.82 -11.10
C CYS A 24 -20.82 7.92 -11.73
N TRP A 25 -19.65 8.46 -12.11
CA TRP A 25 -18.48 7.63 -12.42
C TRP A 25 -17.78 7.23 -11.11
N GLY A 26 -18.55 6.57 -10.25
CA GLY A 26 -18.03 5.90 -9.08
C GLY A 26 -17.06 4.83 -9.55
N ALA A 27 -15.85 4.83 -8.98
CA ALA A 27 -14.92 3.73 -9.09
C ALA A 27 -15.68 2.44 -8.81
N THR A 28 -15.61 1.49 -9.73
CA THR A 28 -16.14 0.15 -9.55
C THR A 28 -15.39 -0.48 -8.37
N GLN A 29 -15.88 -0.26 -7.16
CA GLN A 29 -15.36 -0.88 -5.96
C GLN A 29 -15.80 -2.35 -6.08
N THR A 30 -14.85 -3.22 -6.39
CA THR A 30 -15.05 -4.67 -6.40
C THR A 30 -15.34 -5.10 -4.97
N ASP A 31 -16.63 -5.05 -4.61
CA ASP A 31 -17.19 -5.45 -3.32
C ASP A 31 -16.97 -6.95 -3.12
N SER A 32 -15.82 -7.29 -2.55
CA SER A 32 -15.47 -8.65 -2.16
C SER A 32 -16.04 -8.92 -0.78
N LYS A 33 -17.36 -9.16 -0.70
CA LYS A 33 -18.17 -9.33 0.53
C LYS A 33 -17.71 -10.41 1.53
N SER A 34 -16.60 -11.09 1.26
CA SER A 34 -16.05 -12.18 2.07
C SER A 34 -14.59 -11.96 2.47
N VAL A 35 -13.99 -10.84 2.04
CA VAL A 35 -12.59 -10.52 2.29
C VAL A 35 -12.58 -9.40 3.32
N GLY A 36 -12.00 -9.65 4.50
CA GLY A 36 -11.89 -8.62 5.53
C GLY A 36 -11.20 -7.39 4.96
N GLU A 37 -11.86 -6.24 5.02
CA GLU A 37 -11.27 -4.98 4.58
C GLU A 37 -10.11 -4.62 5.52
N ILE A 38 -8.92 -4.54 4.96
CA ILE A 38 -7.71 -4.11 5.65
C ILE A 38 -7.34 -2.72 5.15
N SER A 39 -7.24 -1.77 6.07
CA SER A 39 -6.91 -0.37 5.79
C SER A 39 -5.49 -0.16 5.22
N ALA A 40 -4.64 -1.20 5.24
CA ALA A 40 -3.24 -1.17 4.80
C ALA A 40 -2.86 -2.39 3.93
N GLY A 41 -3.65 -2.68 2.89
CA GLY A 41 -3.40 -3.80 1.97
C GLY A 41 -2.02 -3.80 1.30
N PHE A 42 -1.35 -2.64 1.20
CA PHE A 42 0.02 -2.53 0.69
C PHE A 42 1.05 -3.29 1.54
N LEU A 43 0.77 -3.57 2.82
CA LEU A 43 1.64 -4.35 3.70
C LEU A 43 1.67 -5.84 3.33
N GLN A 44 0.68 -6.32 2.57
CA GLN A 44 0.66 -7.71 2.10
C GLN A 44 1.53 -7.92 0.87
N VAL A 45 1.97 -6.84 0.21
CA VAL A 45 2.83 -6.92 -0.97
C VAL A 45 4.24 -7.29 -0.52
N PRO A 46 4.87 -8.34 -1.09
CA PRO A 46 6.23 -8.71 -0.73
C PRO A 46 7.21 -7.59 -1.10
N LEU A 47 7.92 -7.07 -0.11
CA LEU A 47 8.84 -5.93 -0.29
C LEU A 47 10.20 -6.32 -0.87
N SER A 48 10.50 -7.62 -0.95
CA SER A 48 11.75 -8.16 -1.49
C SER A 48 11.50 -9.04 -2.70
N ALA A 49 12.33 -8.90 -3.72
CA ALA A 49 12.32 -9.80 -4.88
C ALA A 49 12.58 -11.26 -4.47
N ARG A 50 13.43 -11.48 -3.46
CA ARG A 50 13.70 -12.81 -2.90
C ARG A 50 12.43 -13.42 -2.31
N ILE A 51 11.71 -12.65 -1.51
CA ILE A 51 10.47 -13.08 -0.87
C ILE A 51 9.39 -13.33 -1.91
N ALA A 52 9.27 -12.44 -2.90
CA ALA A 52 8.31 -12.60 -3.99
C ALA A 52 8.57 -13.90 -4.78
N ALA A 53 9.85 -14.21 -5.07
CA ALA A 53 10.24 -15.43 -5.76
C ALA A 53 9.95 -16.72 -4.95
N LEU A 54 9.94 -16.64 -3.62
CA LEU A 54 9.59 -17.75 -2.73
C LEU A 54 8.08 -17.88 -2.47
N GLY A 55 7.25 -17.16 -3.23
CA GLY A 55 5.80 -17.19 -3.06
C GLY A 55 5.34 -16.53 -1.76
N ALA A 56 6.03 -15.48 -1.32
CA ALA A 56 5.79 -14.78 -0.06
C ALA A 56 5.94 -15.66 1.20
N ASN A 57 6.60 -16.82 1.09
CA ASN A 57 6.89 -17.70 2.22
C ASN A 57 8.15 -17.21 2.97
N GLN A 58 7.96 -16.71 4.18
CA GLN A 58 8.98 -15.92 4.90
C GLN A 58 9.31 -16.47 6.29
N ALA A 59 8.64 -17.54 6.73
CA ALA A 59 8.70 -18.02 8.11
C ALA A 59 10.08 -18.56 8.52
N ALA A 60 10.88 -19.07 7.57
CA ALA A 60 12.14 -19.77 7.84
C ALA A 60 13.41 -18.99 7.43
N LEU A 61 13.29 -17.77 6.89
CA LEU A 61 14.45 -16.97 6.49
C LEU A 61 15.12 -16.37 7.73
N LYS A 62 16.34 -16.85 8.04
CA LYS A 62 17.14 -16.37 9.17
C LYS A 62 18.05 -15.21 8.73
N GLY A 63 18.11 -14.16 9.55
CA GLY A 63 19.17 -13.13 9.46
C GLY A 63 19.16 -12.29 8.18
N SER A 64 17.99 -11.98 7.63
CA SER A 64 17.86 -11.02 6.52
C SER A 64 16.94 -9.87 6.92
N VAL A 65 17.29 -8.65 6.51
CA VAL A 65 16.40 -7.48 6.64
C VAL A 65 15.08 -7.62 5.86
N ASP A 66 15.05 -8.52 4.87
CA ASP A 66 13.87 -8.81 4.07
C ASP A 66 12.68 -9.27 4.92
N THR A 67 12.93 -9.95 6.05
CA THR A 67 11.88 -10.54 6.91
C THR A 67 11.23 -9.55 7.86
N PHE A 68 11.61 -8.27 7.82
CA PHE A 68 11.12 -7.23 8.73
C PHE A 68 9.58 -7.16 8.79
N THR A 69 8.91 -7.30 7.65
CA THR A 69 7.44 -7.20 7.58
C THR A 69 6.71 -8.51 7.90
N SER A 70 7.35 -9.67 7.77
CA SER A 70 6.70 -10.97 8.00
C SER A 70 7.04 -11.64 9.32
N ASN A 71 8.30 -11.55 9.73
CA ASN A 71 8.82 -12.20 10.93
C ASN A 71 10.00 -11.39 11.47
N PRO A 72 9.73 -10.27 12.16
CA PRO A 72 10.78 -9.41 12.70
C PRO A 72 11.65 -10.11 13.75
N ALA A 73 11.19 -11.21 14.35
CA ALA A 73 11.98 -11.97 15.31
C ALA A 73 13.27 -12.53 14.70
N THR A 74 13.31 -12.79 13.38
CA THR A 74 14.52 -13.33 12.73
C THR A 74 15.63 -12.28 12.55
N LEU A 75 15.32 -11.00 12.73
CA LEU A 75 16.30 -9.90 12.73
C LEU A 75 17.22 -9.94 13.95
N SER A 76 16.83 -10.62 15.02
CA SER A 76 17.72 -10.89 16.16
C SER A 76 18.94 -11.74 15.79
N TYR A 77 18.87 -12.46 14.66
CA TYR A 77 19.95 -13.27 14.10
C TYR A 77 20.70 -12.56 12.97
N LEU A 78 20.59 -11.23 12.85
CA LEU A 78 21.38 -10.48 11.88
C LEU A 78 22.85 -10.48 12.34
N ASP A 79 23.74 -11.08 11.55
CA ASP A 79 25.17 -11.18 11.90
C ASP A 79 25.97 -9.96 11.45
N ILE A 80 25.53 -9.30 10.37
CA ILE A 80 26.20 -8.16 9.74
C ILE A 80 25.21 -7.03 9.47
N PRO A 81 25.65 -5.76 9.40
CA PRO A 81 24.82 -4.67 8.92
C PRO A 81 24.34 -4.95 7.50
N GLN A 82 23.05 -4.73 7.23
CA GLN A 82 22.44 -4.94 5.92
C GLN A 82 21.63 -3.71 5.52
N LEU A 83 21.76 -3.31 4.26
CA LEU A 83 20.93 -2.28 3.64
C LEU A 83 20.18 -2.93 2.48
N GLN A 84 18.87 -2.77 2.47
CA GLN A 84 18.00 -3.19 1.39
C GLN A 84 17.34 -1.99 0.74
N LEU A 85 17.47 -1.91 -0.57
CA LEU A 85 16.78 -0.97 -1.43
C LEU A 85 15.97 -1.79 -2.44
N ALA A 86 14.66 -1.60 -2.46
CA ALA A 86 13.78 -2.32 -3.38
C ALA A 86 12.82 -1.35 -4.08
N HIS A 87 12.63 -1.58 -5.37
CA HIS A 87 11.66 -0.89 -6.21
C HIS A 87 10.77 -1.95 -6.87
N ASN A 88 9.48 -1.95 -6.53
CA ASN A 88 8.48 -2.83 -7.11
C ASN A 88 7.50 -2.00 -7.93
N GLN A 89 7.31 -2.38 -9.19
CA GLN A 89 6.32 -1.80 -10.08
C GLN A 89 5.28 -2.88 -10.45
N SER A 90 4.02 -2.59 -10.19
CA SER A 90 2.89 -3.44 -10.59
C SER A 90 2.42 -3.08 -12.01
N LEU A 91 1.75 -4.02 -12.68
CA LEU A 91 1.19 -3.84 -14.03
C LEU A 91 0.11 -2.75 -14.09
N ILE A 92 -0.53 -2.45 -12.96
CA ILE A 92 -1.53 -1.37 -12.80
C ILE A 92 -0.87 -0.02 -12.43
N ASP A 93 0.39 0.19 -12.83
CA ASP A 93 1.23 1.38 -12.57
C ASP A 93 1.33 1.80 -11.09
N THR A 94 1.14 0.86 -10.18
CA THR A 94 1.39 1.08 -8.75
C THR A 94 2.87 0.85 -8.45
N ARG A 95 3.50 1.75 -7.70
CA ARG A 95 4.93 1.73 -7.40
C ARG A 95 5.16 1.67 -5.90
N TYR A 96 6.01 0.77 -5.45
CA TYR A 96 6.44 0.63 -4.07
C TYR A 96 7.95 0.78 -3.99
N ASN A 97 8.39 1.73 -3.18
CA ASN A 97 9.80 1.91 -2.86
C ASN A 97 10.00 1.52 -1.41
N THR A 98 11.02 0.72 -1.14
CA THR A 98 11.34 0.26 0.21
C THR A 98 12.81 0.44 0.48
N VAL A 99 13.10 1.02 1.65
CA VAL A 99 14.46 1.22 2.17
C VAL A 99 14.46 0.65 3.59
N ILE A 100 15.25 -0.38 3.82
CA ILE A 100 15.38 -1.03 5.13
C ILE A 100 16.85 -1.06 5.50
N LEU A 101 17.15 -0.58 6.71
CA LEU A 101 18.48 -0.65 7.31
C LEU A 101 18.40 -1.57 8.52
N GLY A 102 19.13 -2.68 8.49
CA GLY A 102 19.32 -3.58 9.61
C GLY A 102 20.71 -3.40 10.19
N LEU A 103 20.78 -3.17 11.49
CA LEU A 103 22.02 -3.14 12.24
C LEU A 103 22.03 -4.32 13.22
N PRO A 104 23.07 -5.16 13.24
CA PRO A 104 23.17 -6.24 14.19
C PRO A 104 23.28 -5.65 15.58
N TRP A 105 22.47 -6.16 16.51
CA TRP A 105 22.64 -5.79 17.91
C TRP A 105 23.95 -6.43 18.38
N LYS A 106 24.98 -5.62 18.66
CA LYS A 106 26.18 -6.14 19.31
C LYS A 106 25.76 -6.74 20.64
N LYS A 107 25.85 -8.06 20.80
CA LYS A 107 25.77 -8.66 22.12
C LYS A 107 26.80 -7.93 22.98
N SER A 108 26.31 -7.17 23.96
CA SER A 108 27.16 -6.55 24.96
C SER A 108 28.01 -7.65 25.58
N VAL A 109 29.31 -7.40 25.72
CA VAL A 109 30.26 -8.28 26.43
C VAL A 109 29.80 -8.56 27.87
N TRP A 110 28.84 -7.78 28.38
CA TRP A 110 28.17 -7.97 29.65
C TRP A 110 26.97 -8.91 29.53
N GLY A 111 27.25 -10.18 29.23
CA GLY A 111 26.24 -11.24 29.24
C GLY A 111 25.37 -11.16 30.50
N MET A 112 24.12 -10.80 30.30
CA MET A 112 23.00 -11.18 31.15
C MET A 112 22.16 -12.16 30.35
#